data_AF-A0A7W1EAS6-F1
#
_entry.id   AF-A0A7W1EAS6-F1
#
_cell.length_a   1.000
_cell.length_b   1.000
_cell.length_c   1.000
_cell.angle_alpha   90.00
_cell.angle_beta   90.00
_cell.angle_gamma   90.00
#
_symmetry.space_group_name_H-M   'P 1'
#
loop_
_entity.id
_entity.type
_entity.pdbx_description
1 polymer ?
#
loop_
_entity_poly.entity_id
_entity_poly.type
_entity_poly.pdbx_seq_one_letter_code
_entity_poly.pdbx_strand_id
1 'polypeptide(L)'
;MARMVAAWRARADRDADRLEKMEAYARSARCRWEALHEYFGEEFDEARCGRCDNCRKGLAELASMNLPSDVTLGDDPTVSAKGAVQDTGMISSAGVEAGSRVSLPRHGTGTVAEIEADVLAVRCRDGVLRRFKREFVRLAG
;
A
#
# COMPACT_ATOMS: atom_id res chain seq x y z
N MET A 1 -17.83 49.22 4.06
CA MET A 1 -18.50 47.89 4.19
C MET A 1 -18.33 47.02 2.94
N ALA A 2 -18.66 47.49 1.72
CA ALA A 2 -18.59 46.69 0.48
C ALA A 2 -17.22 46.01 0.21
N ARG A 3 -16.11 46.73 0.41
CA ARG A 3 -14.74 46.19 0.22
C ARG A 3 -14.41 45.02 1.16
N MET A 4 -14.89 45.07 2.40
CA MET A 4 -14.67 44.01 3.38
C MET A 4 -15.47 42.76 2.98
N VAL A 5 -16.74 42.92 2.61
CA VAL A 5 -17.59 41.82 2.13
C VAL A 5 -17.00 41.15 0.89
N ALA A 6 -16.46 41.93 -0.06
CA ALA A 6 -15.79 41.39 -1.24
C ALA A 6 -14.54 40.56 -0.88
N ALA A 7 -13.72 41.04 0.06
CA ALA A 7 -12.54 40.30 0.52
C ALA A 7 -12.90 38.98 1.22
N TRP A 8 -13.97 38.96 2.01
CA TRP A 8 -14.50 37.74 2.64
C TRP A 8 -14.99 36.73 1.62
N ARG A 9 -15.77 37.17 0.62
CA ARG A 9 -16.23 36.31 -0.48
C ARG A 9 -15.06 35.69 -1.22
N ALA A 10 -14.11 36.51 -1.65
CA ALA A 10 -12.93 36.01 -2.36
C ALA A 10 -12.11 35.00 -1.52
N ARG A 11 -12.07 35.15 -0.19
CA ARG A 11 -11.44 34.16 0.70
C ARG A 11 -12.25 32.87 0.76
N ALA A 12 -13.57 32.97 0.92
CA ALA A 12 -14.45 31.82 0.97
C ALA A 12 -14.40 31.00 -0.33
N ASP A 13 -14.39 31.67 -1.48
CA ASP A 13 -14.30 31.02 -2.79
C ASP A 13 -12.99 30.23 -2.92
N ARG A 14 -11.85 30.84 -2.56
CA ARG A 14 -10.55 30.14 -2.57
C ARG A 14 -10.48 28.96 -1.60
N ASP A 15 -11.09 29.11 -0.43
CA ASP A 15 -11.14 28.04 0.56
C ASP A 15 -12.01 26.87 0.05
N ALA A 16 -13.14 27.16 -0.60
CA ALA A 16 -14.01 26.18 -1.24
C ALA A 16 -13.29 25.42 -2.37
N ASP A 17 -12.65 26.15 -3.29
CA ASP A 17 -11.86 25.57 -4.39
C ASP A 17 -10.77 24.62 -3.89
N ARG A 18 -10.11 24.98 -2.78
CA ARG A 18 -9.07 24.16 -2.16
C ARG A 18 -9.64 22.87 -1.58
N LEU A 19 -10.78 22.96 -0.88
CA LEU A 19 -11.44 21.80 -0.29
C LEU A 19 -11.94 20.84 -1.35
N GLU A 20 -12.54 21.35 -2.43
CA GLU A 20 -13.01 20.54 -3.55
C GLU A 20 -11.88 19.72 -4.18
N LYS A 21 -10.70 20.33 -4.38
CA LYS A 21 -9.51 19.62 -4.86
C LYS A 21 -9.03 18.53 -3.90
N MET A 22 -9.01 18.83 -2.59
CA MET A 22 -8.61 17.83 -1.57
C MET A 22 -9.60 16.67 -1.50
N GLU A 23 -10.89 16.96 -1.61
CA GLU A 23 -11.97 15.98 -1.65
C GLU A 23 -11.86 15.08 -2.87
N ALA A 24 -11.68 15.66 -4.05
CA ALA A 24 -11.47 14.94 -5.29
C ALA A 24 -10.24 14.01 -5.19
N TYR A 25 -9.12 14.51 -4.68
CA TYR A 25 -7.92 13.70 -4.44
C TYR A 25 -8.20 12.53 -3.50
N ALA A 26 -8.83 12.79 -2.34
CA ALA A 26 -9.06 11.78 -1.31
C ALA A 26 -10.04 10.68 -1.71
N ARG A 27 -11.05 11.00 -2.52
CA ARG A 27 -12.06 10.03 -3.00
C ARG A 27 -11.71 9.37 -4.32
N SER A 28 -10.65 9.80 -5.01
CA SER A 28 -10.29 9.25 -6.31
C SER A 28 -9.87 7.77 -6.22
N ALA A 29 -10.22 7.00 -7.24
CA ALA A 29 -9.68 5.66 -7.51
C ALA A 29 -8.47 5.67 -8.47
N ARG A 30 -8.05 6.86 -8.93
CA ARG A 30 -6.91 7.10 -9.82
C ARG A 30 -5.58 6.81 -9.12
N CYS A 31 -4.50 6.71 -9.89
CA CYS A 31 -3.19 6.57 -9.28
C CYS A 31 -2.87 7.85 -8.47
N ARG A 32 -2.36 7.71 -7.23
CA ARG A 32 -2.00 8.89 -6.43
C ARG A 32 -0.91 9.73 -7.08
N TRP A 33 0.02 9.12 -7.81
CA TRP A 33 1.11 9.82 -8.48
C TRP A 33 0.61 10.64 -9.66
N GLU A 34 -0.23 10.02 -10.51
CA GLU A 34 -0.93 10.71 -11.60
C GLU A 34 -1.66 11.98 -11.10
N ALA A 35 -2.43 11.87 -10.01
CA ALA A 35 -3.14 13.02 -9.43
C ALA A 35 -2.21 14.10 -8.87
N LEU A 36 -1.03 13.73 -8.36
CA LEU A 36 -0.02 14.69 -7.89
C LEU A 36 0.66 15.41 -9.05
N HIS A 37 1.06 14.68 -10.10
CA HIS A 37 1.66 15.29 -11.29
C HIS A 37 0.67 16.25 -11.96
N GLU A 38 -0.61 15.87 -12.11
CA GLU A 38 -1.66 16.76 -12.62
C GLU A 38 -1.79 18.04 -11.79
N TYR A 39 -1.73 17.96 -10.46
CA TYR A 39 -1.79 19.13 -9.59
C TYR A 39 -0.60 20.09 -9.78
N PHE A 40 0.61 19.55 -10.02
CA PHE A 40 1.82 20.34 -10.26
C PHE A 40 2.01 20.75 -11.72
N GLY A 41 1.16 20.26 -12.64
CA GLY A 41 1.30 20.50 -14.07
C GLY A 41 2.48 19.75 -14.69
N GLU A 42 2.87 18.62 -14.10
CA GLU A 42 3.93 17.74 -14.59
C GLU A 42 3.34 16.60 -15.44
N GLU A 43 4.15 16.07 -16.36
CA GLU A 43 3.78 14.90 -17.15
C GLU A 43 3.96 13.61 -16.33
N PHE A 44 3.04 12.67 -16.54
CA PHE A 44 3.10 11.33 -15.95
C PHE A 44 2.93 10.31 -17.08
N ASP A 45 4.05 9.79 -17.57
CA ASP A 45 4.12 8.93 -18.76
C ASP A 45 3.56 7.52 -18.53
N GLU A 46 3.35 7.14 -17.27
CA GLU A 46 2.81 5.85 -16.88
C GLU A 46 1.30 5.94 -16.69
N ALA A 47 0.58 4.85 -16.98
CA ALA A 47 -0.83 4.77 -16.61
C ALA A 47 -1.02 4.65 -15.09
N ARG A 48 -0.09 3.98 -14.38
CA ARG A 48 -0.15 3.69 -12.93
C ARG A 48 1.24 3.42 -12.36
N CYS A 49 1.56 3.98 -11.19
CA CYS A 49 2.85 3.76 -10.52
C CYS A 49 3.04 2.37 -9.86
N GLY A 50 1.98 1.55 -9.77
CA GLY A 50 2.01 0.19 -9.21
C GLY A 50 2.23 0.07 -7.69
N ARG A 51 2.58 1.15 -6.97
CA ARG A 51 2.99 1.10 -5.55
C ARG A 51 2.13 1.90 -4.57
N CYS A 52 1.30 2.83 -5.04
CA CYS A 52 0.37 3.54 -4.17
C CYS A 52 -0.77 2.61 -3.70
N ASP A 53 -1.50 3.02 -2.66
CA ASP A 53 -2.67 2.30 -2.15
C ASP A 53 -3.75 2.06 -3.22
N ASN A 54 -4.08 3.05 -4.05
CA ASN A 54 -5.07 2.87 -5.12
C ASN A 54 -4.64 1.84 -6.17
N CYS A 55 -3.34 1.83 -6.54
CA CYS A 55 -2.82 0.81 -7.45
C CYS A 55 -2.83 -0.58 -6.81
N ARG A 56 -2.45 -0.69 -5.53
CA ARG A 56 -2.47 -1.97 -4.80
C ARG A 56 -3.88 -2.52 -4.63
N LYS A 57 -4.87 -1.67 -4.34
CA LYS A 57 -6.28 -2.06 -4.26
C LYS A 57 -6.80 -2.57 -5.60
N GLY A 58 -6.59 -1.82 -6.69
CA GLY A 58 -7.02 -2.24 -8.02
C GLY A 58 -6.36 -3.55 -8.47
N LEU A 59 -5.07 -3.76 -8.18
CA LEU A 59 -4.40 -5.03 -8.46
C LEU A 59 -5.00 -6.20 -7.66
N ALA A 60 -5.34 -5.98 -6.39
CA ALA A 60 -5.98 -7.00 -5.56
C ALA A 60 -7.40 -7.33 -6.05
N GLU A 61 -8.18 -6.32 -6.46
CA GLU A 61 -9.50 -6.50 -7.07
C GLU A 61 -9.41 -7.29 -8.39
N LEU A 62 -8.44 -6.97 -9.25
CA LEU A 62 -8.20 -7.73 -10.48
C LEU A 62 -7.73 -9.16 -10.22
N ALA A 63 -6.94 -9.39 -9.18
CA ALA A 63 -6.50 -10.74 -8.81
C ALA A 63 -7.62 -11.61 -8.21
N SER A 64 -8.60 -10.97 -7.55
CA SER A 64 -9.76 -11.66 -6.97
C SER A 64 -10.89 -11.88 -7.98
N MET A 65 -10.94 -11.08 -9.04
CA MET A 65 -11.71 -11.37 -10.24
C MET A 65 -10.96 -12.44 -11.04
N ASN A 66 -11.37 -13.70 -10.92
CA ASN A 66 -10.77 -14.85 -11.59
C ASN A 66 -10.73 -14.64 -13.12
N LEU A 67 -9.67 -14.00 -13.64
CA LEU A 67 -9.45 -13.88 -15.08
C LEU A 67 -9.07 -15.28 -15.60
N PRO A 68 -9.72 -15.79 -16.66
CA PRO A 68 -9.26 -17.01 -17.29
C PRO A 68 -7.79 -16.83 -17.72
N SER A 69 -6.93 -17.75 -17.29
CA SER A 69 -5.48 -17.73 -17.52
C SER A 69 -5.08 -18.02 -18.98
N ASP A 70 -6.03 -17.94 -19.91
CA ASP A 70 -5.83 -18.16 -21.35
C ASP A 70 -5.82 -16.81 -22.09
N VAL A 71 -4.69 -16.12 -21.97
CA VAL A 71 -4.24 -15.20 -23.02
C VAL A 71 -2.77 -15.52 -23.23
N THR A 72 -2.52 -16.44 -24.16
CA THR A 72 -1.21 -16.67 -24.74
C THR A 72 -0.85 -15.45 -25.61
N LEU A 73 -0.22 -14.45 -24.99
CA LEU A 73 0.56 -13.48 -25.74
C LEU A 73 1.75 -14.24 -26.33
N GLY A 74 1.82 -14.24 -27.67
CA GLY A 74 2.72 -15.06 -28.46
C GLY A 74 4.19 -15.00 -28.03
N ASP A 75 4.84 -16.14 -28.22
CA ASP A 75 6.25 -16.41 -27.97
C ASP A 75 7.21 -15.38 -28.59
N ASP A 76 8.02 -14.74 -27.75
CA ASP A 76 9.42 -14.48 -28.07
C ASP A 76 10.27 -14.56 -26.77
N PRO A 77 11.30 -15.44 -26.68
CA PRO A 77 11.91 -15.80 -25.40
C PRO A 77 13.27 -15.15 -25.21
N THR A 78 13.43 -14.21 -24.27
CA THR A 78 14.61 -14.12 -23.37
C THR A 78 14.53 -12.95 -22.40
N VAL A 79 13.95 -13.17 -21.21
CA VAL A 79 14.54 -12.59 -19.98
C VAL A 79 14.36 -13.59 -18.85
N SER A 80 15.48 -14.19 -18.45
CA SER A 80 15.59 -15.03 -17.28
C SER A 80 15.61 -14.13 -16.03
N ALA A 81 14.52 -14.11 -15.28
CA ALA A 81 14.50 -13.60 -13.91
C ALA A 81 13.90 -14.68 -13.02
N LYS A 82 14.79 -15.50 -12.44
CA LYS A 82 14.46 -16.39 -11.33
C LYS A 82 13.97 -15.54 -10.16
N GLY A 83 12.69 -15.72 -9.82
CA GLY A 83 12.08 -15.10 -8.65
C GLY A 83 10.73 -15.74 -8.41
N ALA A 84 10.72 -17.01 -8.02
CA ALA A 84 9.52 -17.69 -7.54
C ALA A 84 9.01 -16.95 -6.29
N VAL A 85 8.06 -16.04 -6.48
CA VAL A 85 7.21 -15.58 -5.39
C VAL A 85 6.17 -16.66 -5.16
N GLN A 86 6.54 -17.63 -4.31
CA GLN A 86 5.58 -18.57 -3.77
C GLN A 86 4.65 -17.77 -2.86
N ASP A 87 3.48 -17.49 -3.42
CA ASP A 87 2.25 -17.15 -2.73
C ASP A 87 1.88 -18.33 -1.82
N THR A 88 2.49 -18.37 -0.64
CA THR A 88 2.13 -19.31 0.41
C THR A 88 1.49 -18.55 1.54
N GLY A 89 0.19 -18.35 1.41
CA GLY A 89 -0.73 -18.46 2.54
C GLY A 89 -0.91 -17.19 3.39
N MET A 90 -2.13 -16.67 3.31
CA MET A 90 -2.90 -16.44 4.54
C MET A 90 -2.87 -17.74 5.37
N ILE A 91 -1.88 -17.87 6.24
CA ILE A 91 -1.95 -18.83 7.34
C ILE A 91 -2.11 -17.98 8.58
N SER A 92 -3.23 -18.22 9.24
CA SER A 92 -3.66 -17.60 10.49
C SER A 92 -2.49 -17.37 11.44
N SER A 93 -2.54 -16.27 12.19
CA SER A 93 -1.68 -16.01 13.35
C SER A 93 -1.80 -17.06 14.48
N ALA A 94 -2.40 -18.23 14.18
CA ALA A 94 -2.81 -19.29 15.10
C ALA A 94 -1.68 -20.24 15.52
N GLY A 95 -0.42 -19.98 15.15
CA GLY A 95 0.73 -20.81 15.56
C GLY A 95 1.94 -20.01 16.03
N VAL A 96 1.77 -18.72 16.35
CA VAL A 96 2.87 -17.87 16.79
C VAL A 96 3.03 -17.99 18.31
N GLU A 97 4.17 -18.53 18.74
CA GLU A 97 4.58 -18.68 20.14
C GLU A 97 5.83 -17.82 20.43
N ALA A 98 6.13 -17.58 21.72
CA ALA A 98 7.39 -16.94 22.10
C ALA A 98 8.55 -17.82 21.63
N GLY A 99 9.51 -17.24 20.91
CA GLY A 99 10.61 -17.94 20.26
C GLY A 99 10.38 -18.30 18.80
N SER A 100 9.16 -18.18 18.26
CA SER A 100 8.90 -18.44 16.83
C SER A 100 9.67 -17.46 15.93
N ARG A 101 10.24 -17.97 14.84
CA ARG A 101 10.80 -17.13 13.78
C ARG A 101 9.67 -16.61 12.90
N VAL A 102 9.69 -15.31 12.62
CA VAL A 102 8.62 -14.62 11.89
C VAL A 102 9.18 -13.72 10.80
N SER A 103 8.44 -13.57 9.71
CA SER A 103 8.72 -12.67 8.60
C SER A 103 7.82 -11.44 8.68
N LEU A 104 8.46 -10.27 8.62
CA LEU A 104 7.85 -8.96 8.73
C LEU A 104 7.97 -8.24 7.39
N PRO A 105 6.86 -7.73 6.79
CA PRO A 105 6.86 -7.16 5.44
C PRO A 105 7.91 -6.05 5.18
N ARG A 106 8.30 -5.31 6.22
CA ARG A 106 9.26 -4.18 6.12
C ARG A 106 10.58 -4.38 6.85
N HIS A 107 10.69 -5.39 7.71
CA HIS A 107 11.83 -5.56 8.62
C HIS A 107 12.56 -6.90 8.43
N GLY A 108 12.17 -7.69 7.43
CA GLY A 108 12.74 -9.00 7.18
C GLY A 108 12.35 -10.00 8.27
N THR A 109 13.26 -10.89 8.63
CA THR A 109 13.00 -11.93 9.64
C THR A 109 13.31 -11.44 11.06
N GLY A 110 12.52 -11.87 12.03
CA GLY A 110 12.76 -11.66 13.46
C GLY A 110 12.28 -12.84 14.30
N THR A 111 12.50 -12.76 15.61
CA THR A 111 12.07 -13.79 16.57
C THR A 111 11.12 -13.17 17.58
N VAL A 112 10.00 -13.84 17.86
CA VAL A 112 9.02 -13.37 18.84
C VAL A 112 9.62 -13.47 20.23
N ALA A 113 9.70 -12.36 20.95
CA ALA A 113 10.16 -12.30 22.34
C ALA A 113 8.99 -12.39 23.32
N GLU A 114 7.85 -11.77 22.99
CA GLU A 114 6.68 -11.70 23.87
C GLU A 114 5.38 -11.59 23.05
N ILE A 115 4.29 -12.11 23.61
CA ILE A 115 2.96 -12.12 23.01
C ILE A 115 1.98 -11.47 23.98
N GLU A 116 1.34 -10.39 23.54
CA GLU A 116 0.32 -9.68 24.30
C GLU A 116 -0.95 -9.56 23.45
N ALA A 117 -1.92 -10.46 23.67
CA ALA A 117 -3.21 -10.54 22.96
C ALA A 117 -3.13 -10.43 21.42
N ASP A 118 -3.11 -9.20 20.89
CA ASP A 118 -3.04 -8.87 19.46
C ASP A 118 -1.67 -8.30 19.00
N VAL A 119 -0.75 -8.06 19.94
CA VAL A 119 0.54 -7.45 19.70
C VAL A 119 1.68 -8.43 20.01
N LEU A 120 2.58 -8.59 19.07
CA LEU A 120 3.80 -9.40 19.18
C LEU A 120 5.00 -8.48 19.33
N ALA A 121 5.78 -8.67 20.40
CA ALA A 121 7.10 -8.07 20.50
C ALA A 121 8.10 -8.96 19.77
N VAL A 122 8.69 -8.46 18.69
CA VAL A 122 9.61 -9.21 17.83
C VAL A 122 11.00 -8.57 17.90
N ARG A 123 12.00 -9.39 18.21
CA ARG A 123 13.41 -9.04 18.08
C ARG A 123 13.80 -9.15 16.61
N CYS A 124 14.05 -8.02 15.97
CA CYS A 124 14.44 -7.97 14.57
C CYS A 124 15.93 -8.34 14.40
N ARG A 125 16.37 -8.58 13.16
CA ARG A 125 17.78 -8.93 12.84
C ARG A 125 18.79 -7.85 13.27
N ASP A 126 18.34 -6.59 13.39
CA ASP A 126 19.10 -5.46 13.93
C ASP A 126 19.30 -5.53 15.46
N GLY A 127 18.73 -6.53 16.13
CA GLY A 127 18.77 -6.71 17.59
C GLY A 127 17.74 -5.88 18.34
N VAL A 128 16.99 -5.02 17.65
CA VAL A 128 16.01 -4.11 18.25
C VAL A 128 14.68 -4.84 18.47
N LEU A 129 14.09 -4.63 19.65
CA LEU A 129 12.73 -5.09 19.95
C LEU A 129 11.70 -4.11 19.38
N ARG A 130 10.76 -4.62 18.60
CA ARG A 130 9.68 -3.83 17.99
C ARG A 130 8.34 -4.54 18.19
N ARG A 131 7.26 -3.76 18.29
CA ARG A 131 5.90 -4.28 18.50
C ARG A 131 5.12 -4.27 17.18
N PHE A 132 4.50 -5.39 16.83
CA PHE A 132 3.73 -5.58 15.60
C PHE A 132 2.36 -6.18 15.91
N LYS A 133 1.32 -5.79 15.18
CA LYS A 133 0.03 -6.50 15.27
C LYS A 133 0.17 -7.90 14.66
N ARG A 134 -0.52 -8.88 15.25
CA ARG A 134 -0.50 -10.29 14.82
C ARG A 134 -0.79 -10.47 13.32
N GLU A 135 -1.71 -9.69 12.77
CA GLU A 135 -2.09 -9.71 11.34
C GLU A 135 -0.94 -9.39 10.37
N PHE A 136 0.10 -8.68 10.82
CA PHE A 136 1.26 -8.31 9.99
C PHE A 136 2.47 -9.21 10.19
N VAL A 137 2.35 -10.27 10.99
CA VAL A 137 3.44 -11.19 11.32
C VAL A 137 3.14 -12.55 10.72
N ARG A 138 4.02 -13.05 9.85
CA ARG A 138 3.92 -14.39 9.26
C ARG A 138 4.96 -15.31 9.88
N LEU A 139 4.65 -16.59 10.08
CA LEU A 139 5.68 -17.56 10.45
C LEU A 139 6.71 -17.67 9.34
N ALA A 140 7.99 -17.58 9.68
CA ALA A 140 9.08 -17.85 8.76
C ALA A 140 9.50 -19.31 8.97
N GLY A 141 9.30 -20.12 7.93
CA GLY A 141 9.81 -21.50 7.86
C GLY A 141 11.33 -21.57 7.95
#